data_AF-A0A2V7VMP9-F1
#
_entry.id   AF-A0A2V7VMP9-F1
#
_cell.length_a   1.000
_cell.length_b   1.000
_cell.length_c   1.000
_cell.angle_alpha   90.00
_cell.angle_beta   90.00
_cell.angle_gamma   90.00
#
_symmetry.space_group_name_H-M   'P 1'
#
loop_
_entity.id
_entity.type
_entity.pdbx_description
1 polymer ?
#
loop_
_entity_poly.entity_id
_entity_poly.type
_entity_poly.pdbx_seq_one_letter_code
_entity_poly.pdbx_strand_id
1 'polypeptide(L)'
;MSPVFAPGARSRPVYLPAGRWYDFWTGAAVDGGRTVESPAPYESLPVHVRAGSIVPFGPTRQHAFDGPDDPVALFVYEGRDGAFALYEDDGLTSAYESGAWARIPIAWREADRTLTLGPRTGRFPGSPAERTFAITFVGPGRGV
;
A
#
# COMPACT_ATOMS: atom_id res chain seq x y z
N MET A 1 9.08 6.89 3.34
CA MET A 1 9.44 8.01 2.44
C MET A 1 10.64 8.75 3.00
N SER A 2 11.51 9.29 2.15
CA SER A 2 12.71 10.04 2.57
C SER A 2 12.85 11.33 1.75
N PRO A 3 12.27 12.47 2.19
CA PRO A 3 12.21 13.73 1.42
C PRO A 3 13.57 14.32 1.07
N VAL A 4 13.75 14.93 -0.09
CA VAL A 4 14.99 15.66 -0.43
C VAL A 4 14.88 17.12 0.03
N PHE A 5 15.88 17.61 0.77
CA PHE A 5 15.89 18.95 1.34
C PHE A 5 17.09 19.81 0.91
N ALA A 6 18.01 19.24 0.12
CA ALA A 6 19.17 19.96 -0.42
C ALA A 6 18.87 20.44 -1.86
N PRO A 7 19.01 21.74 -2.16
CA PRO A 7 18.83 22.27 -3.52
C PRO A 7 19.73 21.55 -4.52
N GLY A 8 19.17 21.20 -5.68
CA GLY A 8 19.92 20.56 -6.78
C GLY A 8 20.29 19.10 -6.57
N ALA A 9 20.05 18.49 -5.39
CA ALA A 9 20.32 17.08 -5.16
C ALA A 9 19.50 16.19 -6.12
N ARG A 10 20.11 15.07 -6.56
CA ARG A 10 19.49 14.07 -7.44
C ARG A 10 19.53 12.64 -6.87
N SER A 11 20.06 12.52 -5.66
CA SER A 11 20.07 11.32 -4.86
C SER A 11 20.22 11.73 -3.39
N ARG A 12 19.96 10.79 -2.48
CA ARG A 12 20.32 10.97 -1.07
C ARG A 12 20.61 9.63 -0.39
N PRO A 13 21.43 9.63 0.68
CA PRO A 13 21.53 8.48 1.54
C PRO A 13 20.20 8.26 2.29
N VAL A 14 19.75 7.01 2.28
CA VAL A 14 18.55 6.53 2.98
C VAL A 14 18.94 5.31 3.81
N TYR A 15 18.76 5.41 5.13
CA TYR A 15 18.88 4.24 5.99
C TYR A 15 17.62 3.37 5.85
N LEU A 16 17.80 2.12 5.42
CA LEU A 16 16.77 1.10 5.42
C LEU A 16 16.96 0.23 6.66
N PRO A 17 15.98 0.16 7.58
CA PRO A 17 16.03 -0.76 8.71
C PRO A 17 16.16 -2.22 8.25
N ALA A 18 16.61 -3.10 9.15
CA ALA A 18 16.77 -4.53 8.84
C ALA A 18 15.48 -5.16 8.25
N GLY A 19 15.69 -6.01 7.24
CA GLY A 19 14.63 -6.66 6.46
C GLY A 19 14.69 -6.29 4.99
N ARG A 20 13.78 -6.86 4.19
CA ARG A 20 13.68 -6.59 2.76
C ARG A 20 12.76 -5.40 2.48
N TRP A 21 13.19 -4.58 1.52
CA TRP A 21 12.48 -3.41 1.03
C TRP A 21 12.38 -3.47 -0.50
N TYR A 22 11.40 -2.77 -1.04
CA TYR A 22 11.17 -2.61 -2.46
C TYR A 22 11.15 -1.14 -2.79
N ASP A 23 11.90 -0.72 -3.80
CA ASP A 23 11.73 0.61 -4.37
C ASP A 23 10.30 0.74 -4.93
N PHE A 24 9.59 1.79 -4.51
CA PHE A 24 8.17 1.97 -4.82
C PHE A 24 7.91 2.14 -6.33
N TRP A 25 8.86 2.76 -7.04
CA TRP A 25 8.69 3.14 -8.44
C TRP A 25 9.04 2.00 -9.40
N THR A 26 10.07 1.22 -9.07
CA THR A 26 10.64 0.20 -9.94
C THR A 26 10.32 -1.22 -9.51
N GLY A 27 9.89 -1.41 -8.26
CA GLY A 27 9.71 -2.74 -7.66
C GLY A 27 11.03 -3.46 -7.35
N ALA A 28 12.19 -2.79 -7.50
CA ALA A 28 13.49 -3.41 -7.24
C ALA A 28 13.66 -3.72 -5.75
N ALA A 29 14.04 -4.96 -5.43
CA ALA A 29 14.27 -5.40 -4.06
C ALA A 29 15.65 -4.93 -3.55
N VAL A 30 15.69 -4.49 -2.29
CA VAL A 30 16.90 -4.03 -1.60
C VAL A 30 16.89 -4.59 -0.18
N ASP A 31 17.99 -5.22 0.23
CA ASP A 31 18.15 -5.69 1.61
C ASP A 31 18.59 -4.52 2.52
N GLY A 32 17.86 -4.33 3.61
CA GLY A 32 18.08 -3.30 4.61
C GLY A 32 19.08 -3.70 5.69
N GLY A 33 19.05 -2.96 6.79
CA GLY A 33 20.10 -2.98 7.83
C GLY A 33 21.30 -2.12 7.45
N ARG A 34 21.14 -1.25 6.45
CA ARG A 34 22.20 -0.44 5.87
C ARG A 34 21.66 0.86 5.29
N THR A 35 22.56 1.81 5.10
CA THR A 35 22.30 2.98 4.26
C THR A 35 22.51 2.61 2.80
N VAL A 36 21.60 3.05 1.95
CA VAL A 36 21.69 2.95 0.49
C VAL A 36 21.67 4.34 -0.11
N GLU A 37 22.33 4.51 -1.25
CA GLU A 37 22.19 5.74 -2.04
C GLU A 37 20.94 5.59 -2.91
N SER A 38 19.90 6.37 -2.62
CA SER A 38 18.62 6.28 -3.33
C SER A 38 18.52 7.38 -4.38
N PRO A 39 18.16 7.03 -5.64
CA PRO A 39 17.84 8.02 -6.66
C PRO A 39 16.72 8.95 -6.20
N ALA A 40 16.89 10.24 -6.48
CA ALA A 40 15.89 11.28 -6.23
C ALA A 40 15.90 12.29 -7.39
N PRO A 41 15.60 11.86 -8.63
CA PRO A 41 15.46 12.78 -9.75
C PRO A 41 14.37 13.79 -9.45
N TYR A 42 14.39 14.94 -10.13
CA TYR A 42 13.54 16.07 -9.81
C TYR A 42 12.03 15.74 -9.68
N GLU A 43 11.56 14.77 -10.46
CA GLU A 43 10.15 14.37 -10.55
C GLU A 43 9.72 13.28 -9.54
N SER A 44 10.65 12.73 -8.74
CA SER A 44 10.31 11.64 -7.80
C SER A 44 11.08 11.73 -6.50
N LEU A 45 10.51 11.13 -5.46
CA LEU A 45 11.12 11.04 -4.13
C LEU A 45 11.53 9.61 -3.81
N PRO A 46 12.59 9.39 -3.02
CA PRO A 46 12.90 8.07 -2.49
C PRO A 46 11.76 7.54 -1.62
N VAL A 47 11.12 6.47 -2.08
CA VAL A 47 10.07 5.75 -1.35
C VAL A 47 10.36 4.27 -1.44
N HIS A 48 10.39 3.61 -0.29
CA HIS A 48 10.59 2.17 -0.19
C HIS A 48 9.43 1.56 0.57
N VAL A 49 8.92 0.44 0.05
CA VAL A 49 7.85 -0.35 0.66
C VAL A 49 8.47 -1.58 1.30
N ARG A 50 8.05 -1.91 2.51
CA ARG A 50 8.61 -3.06 3.25
C ARG A 50 8.03 -4.36 2.71
N ALA A 51 8.83 -5.43 2.69
CA ALA A 51 8.31 -6.78 2.50
C ALA A 51 7.22 -7.10 3.53
N GLY A 52 6.14 -7.73 3.07
CA GLY A 52 4.91 -7.99 3.82
C GLY A 52 3.90 -6.84 3.81
N SER A 53 4.18 -5.72 3.13
CA SER A 53 3.17 -4.67 2.97
C SER A 53 2.07 -5.11 2.00
N ILE A 54 0.82 -4.79 2.35
CA ILE A 54 -0.35 -4.89 1.48
C ILE A 54 -0.87 -3.47 1.29
N VAL A 55 -0.80 -2.94 0.08
CA VAL A 55 -1.09 -1.54 -0.21
C VAL A 55 -2.28 -1.43 -1.18
N PRO A 56 -3.44 -0.94 -0.73
CA PRO A 56 -4.57 -0.65 -1.61
C PRO A 56 -4.39 0.70 -2.33
N PHE A 57 -4.77 0.72 -3.60
CA PHE A 57 -4.91 1.93 -4.42
C PHE A 57 -6.33 1.97 -5.00
N GLY A 58 -6.96 3.13 -4.90
CA GLY A 58 -8.18 3.43 -5.62
C GLY A 58 -7.90 3.89 -7.06
N PRO A 59 -8.94 4.02 -7.89
CA PRO A 59 -8.82 4.64 -9.20
C PRO A 59 -8.43 6.11 -9.09
N THR A 60 -7.92 6.69 -10.19
CA THR A 60 -7.69 8.14 -10.29
C THR A 60 -9.00 8.89 -10.06
N ARG A 61 -8.96 9.90 -9.19
CA ARG A 61 -10.10 10.74 -8.82
C ARG A 61 -9.69 12.21 -8.69
N GLN A 62 -10.67 13.10 -8.84
CA GLN A 62 -10.45 14.54 -8.62
C GLN A 62 -10.68 14.95 -7.15
N HIS A 63 -11.52 14.22 -6.42
CA HIS A 63 -11.78 14.44 -5.00
C HIS A 63 -12.22 13.13 -4.31
N ALA A 64 -12.22 13.10 -2.97
CA ALA A 64 -12.49 11.90 -2.18
C ALA A 64 -13.84 11.23 -2.49
N PHE A 65 -14.87 12.02 -2.83
CA PHE A 65 -16.24 11.55 -3.10
C PHE A 65 -16.54 11.29 -4.59
N ASP A 66 -15.51 11.20 -5.44
CA ASP A 66 -15.64 11.03 -6.89
C ASP A 66 -15.83 9.53 -7.25
N GLY A 67 -16.98 8.98 -6.86
CA GLY A 67 -17.33 7.58 -7.09
C GLY A 67 -16.69 6.58 -6.11
N PRO A 68 -17.04 5.28 -6.21
CA PRO A 68 -16.56 4.25 -5.30
C PRO A 68 -15.14 3.79 -5.62
N ASP A 69 -14.40 3.31 -4.61
CA ASP A 69 -13.10 2.62 -4.74
C ASP A 69 -13.28 1.23 -5.35
N ASP A 70 -13.62 1.19 -6.64
CA ASP A 70 -13.83 -0.04 -7.40
C ASP A 70 -13.32 0.12 -8.85
N PRO A 71 -12.36 -0.71 -9.31
CA PRO A 71 -11.63 -1.73 -8.55
C PRO A 71 -10.66 -1.14 -7.53
N VAL A 72 -10.39 -1.87 -6.44
CA VAL A 72 -9.24 -1.62 -5.56
C VAL A 72 -8.05 -2.40 -6.10
N ALA A 73 -6.99 -1.70 -6.50
CA ALA A 73 -5.72 -2.33 -6.84
C ALA A 73 -4.95 -2.66 -5.55
N LEU A 74 -4.70 -3.94 -5.28
CA LEU A 74 -3.98 -4.43 -4.11
C LEU A 74 -2.56 -4.86 -4.51
N PHE A 75 -1.56 -4.10 -4.08
CA PHE A 75 -0.16 -4.48 -4.22
C PHE A 75 0.32 -5.23 -2.97
N VAL A 76 0.72 -6.48 -3.14
CA VAL A 76 1.25 -7.34 -2.08
C VAL A 76 2.75 -7.49 -2.29
N TYR A 77 3.53 -6.88 -1.40
CA TYR A 77 4.99 -6.93 -1.45
C TYR A 77 5.48 -8.18 -0.73
N GLU A 78 5.99 -9.15 -1.50
CA GLU A 78 6.38 -10.47 -1.01
C GLU A 78 7.64 -10.42 -0.11
N GLY A 79 8.07 -11.58 0.40
CA GLY A 79 9.28 -11.75 1.21
C GLY A 79 9.08 -11.72 2.72
N ARG A 80 7.84 -11.55 3.21
CA ARG A 80 7.46 -11.61 4.63
C ARG A 80 5.94 -11.68 4.77
N ASP A 81 5.44 -12.33 5.82
CA ASP A 81 4.03 -12.23 6.22
C ASP A 81 3.58 -10.77 6.43
N GLY A 82 2.32 -10.52 6.09
CA GLY A 82 1.72 -9.20 6.03
C GLY A 82 0.26 -9.20 6.47
N ALA A 83 -0.20 -8.07 7.02
CA ALA A 83 -1.60 -7.87 7.31
C ALA A 83 -1.99 -6.40 7.10
N PHE A 84 -3.18 -6.19 6.57
CA PHE A 84 -3.80 -4.88 6.39
C PHE A 84 -5.31 -5.01 6.63
N ALA A 85 -5.98 -3.94 7.04
CA ALA A 85 -7.43 -3.93 7.16
C ALA A 85 -7.98 -2.75 6.38
N LEU A 86 -8.64 -3.02 5.25
CA LEU A 86 -9.28 -1.98 4.45
C LEU A 86 -10.49 -1.47 5.23
N TYR A 87 -10.40 -0.23 5.69
CA TYR A 87 -11.43 0.46 6.44
C TYR A 87 -12.11 1.49 5.55
N GLU A 88 -13.43 1.57 5.65
CA GLU A 88 -14.26 2.48 4.87
C GLU A 88 -15.43 2.99 5.71
N ASP A 89 -15.79 4.26 5.56
CA ASP A 89 -17.00 4.89 6.09
C ASP A 89 -17.52 5.93 5.08
N ASP A 90 -18.46 6.80 5.48
CA ASP A 90 -19.01 7.82 4.59
C ASP A 90 -18.05 9.01 4.33
N GLY A 91 -16.92 9.08 5.05
CA GLY A 91 -15.91 10.13 4.94
C GLY A 91 -16.37 11.55 5.27
N LEU A 92 -17.60 11.72 5.78
CA LEU A 92 -18.26 13.04 5.92
C LEU A 92 -18.79 13.28 7.33
N THR A 93 -19.31 12.26 7.99
CA THR A 93 -20.05 12.41 9.24
C THR A 93 -19.35 11.71 10.39
N SER A 94 -19.78 11.99 11.62
CA SER A 94 -19.35 11.25 12.82
C SER A 94 -20.07 9.90 13.00
N ALA A 95 -20.83 9.40 12.01
CA ALA A 95 -21.57 8.15 12.16
C ALA A 95 -20.66 6.92 12.37
N TYR A 96 -19.38 7.01 12.01
CA TYR A 96 -18.39 5.98 12.33
C TYR A 96 -18.26 5.75 13.85
N GLU A 97 -18.48 6.77 14.68
CA GLU A 97 -18.44 6.68 16.15
C GLU A 97 -19.57 5.79 16.70
N SER A 98 -20.69 5.71 15.99
CA SER A 98 -21.83 4.84 16.31
C SER A 98 -21.85 3.52 15.53
N GLY A 99 -20.77 3.21 14.80
CA GLY A 99 -20.58 1.93 14.12
C GLY A 99 -20.89 1.92 12.63
N ALA A 100 -21.15 3.08 12.01
CA ALA A 100 -21.36 3.17 10.56
C ALA A 100 -20.02 3.19 9.80
N TRP A 101 -19.40 2.02 9.71
CA TRP A 101 -18.17 1.78 8.94
C TRP A 101 -18.12 0.32 8.49
N ALA A 102 -17.25 0.01 7.54
CA ALA A 102 -16.95 -1.34 7.10
C ALA A 102 -15.44 -1.61 7.18
N ARG A 103 -15.08 -2.87 7.40
CA ARG A 103 -13.69 -3.33 7.42
C ARG A 103 -13.52 -4.69 6.75
N ILE A 104 -12.50 -4.83 5.92
CA ILE A 104 -12.11 -6.10 5.28
C ILE A 104 -10.67 -6.43 5.73
N PRO A 105 -10.48 -7.45 6.58
CA PRO A 105 -9.14 -7.88 6.94
C PRO A 105 -8.48 -8.61 5.77
N ILE A 106 -7.23 -8.27 5.48
CA ILE A 106 -6.43 -8.82 4.37
C ILE A 106 -5.12 -9.32 4.96
N ALA A 107 -4.80 -10.59 4.72
CA ALA A 107 -3.59 -11.22 5.25
C ALA A 107 -2.79 -11.88 4.13
N TRP A 108 -1.49 -11.64 4.12
CA TRP A 108 -0.53 -12.32 3.26
C TRP A 108 0.32 -13.26 4.11
N ARG A 109 0.38 -14.52 3.71
CA ARG A 109 1.28 -15.52 4.28
C ARG A 109 2.35 -15.89 3.25
N GLU A 110 3.59 -15.63 3.60
CA GLU A 110 4.73 -15.82 2.69
C GLU A 110 5.03 -17.30 2.47
N ALA A 111 4.94 -18.10 3.52
CA ALA A 111 5.40 -19.49 3.51
C ALA A 111 4.66 -20.39 2.49
N ASP A 112 3.40 -20.10 2.20
CA ASP A 112 2.59 -20.78 1.18
C ASP A 112 2.15 -19.86 0.04
N ARG A 113 2.50 -18.57 0.09
CA ARG A 113 2.10 -17.55 -0.87
C ARG A 113 0.58 -17.38 -0.99
N THR A 114 -0.11 -17.37 0.14
CA THR A 114 -1.56 -17.19 0.19
C THR A 114 -1.95 -15.78 0.61
N LEU A 115 -2.73 -15.11 -0.24
CA LEU A 115 -3.47 -13.90 0.12
C LEU A 115 -4.89 -14.29 0.56
N THR A 116 -5.27 -13.92 1.78
CA THR A 116 -6.62 -14.13 2.32
C THR A 116 -7.34 -12.79 2.42
N LEU A 117 -8.47 -12.67 1.72
CA LEU A 117 -9.46 -11.61 1.91
C LEU A 117 -10.51 -12.14 2.89
N GLY A 118 -10.49 -11.66 4.13
CA GLY A 118 -11.44 -12.10 5.15
C GLY A 118 -12.84 -11.50 4.95
N PRO A 119 -13.83 -11.99 5.72
CA PRO A 119 -15.20 -11.50 5.62
C PRO A 119 -15.26 -10.02 6.02
N ARG A 120 -16.08 -9.25 5.29
CA ARG A 120 -16.38 -7.86 5.65
C ARG A 120 -17.14 -7.82 6.98
N THR A 121 -16.67 -6.99 7.90
CA THR A 121 -17.38 -6.63 9.14
C THR A 121 -17.90 -5.20 9.06
N GLY A 122 -19.13 -4.95 9.48
CA GLY A 122 -19.74 -3.63 9.46
C GLY A 122 -20.31 -3.21 8.10
N ARG A 123 -21.06 -2.11 8.12
CA ARG A 123 -21.66 -1.48 6.94
C ARG A 123 -21.97 -0.01 7.25
N PHE A 124 -21.98 0.84 6.23
CA PHE A 124 -22.39 2.23 6.31
C PHE A 124 -23.31 2.60 5.14
N PRO A 125 -24.11 3.68 5.23
CA PRO A 125 -24.93 4.16 4.11
C PRO A 125 -24.07 4.41 2.86
N GLY A 126 -24.46 3.85 1.72
CA GLY A 126 -23.69 3.98 0.46
C GLY A 126 -22.56 2.97 0.29
N SER A 127 -22.25 2.13 1.28
CA SER A 127 -21.28 1.05 1.11
C SER A 127 -21.68 0.07 -0.01
N PRO A 128 -20.74 -0.27 -0.93
CA PRO A 128 -21.07 -1.10 -2.08
C PRO A 128 -21.34 -2.54 -1.64
N ALA A 129 -22.30 -3.20 -2.30
CA ALA A 129 -22.66 -4.59 -1.98
C ALA A 129 -21.54 -5.57 -2.36
N GLU A 130 -20.92 -5.31 -3.51
CA GLU A 130 -19.83 -6.08 -4.12
C GLU A 130 -18.61 -5.18 -4.34
N ARG A 131 -17.44 -5.78 -4.54
CA ARG A 131 -16.19 -5.06 -4.83
C ARG A 131 -15.23 -5.92 -5.62
N THR A 132 -14.52 -5.29 -6.55
CA THR A 132 -13.44 -5.93 -7.32
C THR A 132 -12.09 -5.60 -6.70
N PHE A 133 -11.25 -6.63 -6.52
CA PHE A 133 -9.85 -6.47 -6.14
C PHE A 133 -8.96 -6.88 -7.32
N ALA A 134 -8.16 -5.95 -7.84
CA ALA A 134 -7.11 -6.24 -8.82
C ALA A 134 -5.80 -6.47 -8.06
N ILE A 135 -5.31 -7.71 -8.01
CA ILE A 135 -4.19 -8.07 -7.14
C ILE A 135 -2.89 -8.17 -7.94
N THR A 136 -1.86 -7.46 -7.48
CA THR A 136 -0.49 -7.51 -8.02
C THR A 136 0.46 -7.96 -6.92
N PHE A 137 1.22 -9.02 -7.16
CA PHE A 137 2.28 -9.48 -6.27
C PHE A 137 3.62 -8.90 -6.71
N VAL A 138 4.24 -8.09 -5.84
CA VAL A 138 5.54 -7.45 -6.09
C VAL A 138 6.63 -8.31 -5.46
N GLY A 139 7.53 -8.82 -6.30
CA GLY A 139 8.59 -9.73 -5.88
C GLY A 139 9.82 -9.64 -6.78
N PRO A 140 10.92 -10.34 -6.47
CA PRO A 140 12.12 -10.33 -7.31
C PRO A 140 11.79 -10.74 -8.75
N GLY A 141 12.07 -9.87 -9.74
CA GLY A 141 11.77 -10.11 -11.16
C GLY A 141 10.28 -9.99 -11.54
N ARG A 142 9.42 -9.56 -10.61
CA ARG A 142 8.00 -9.27 -10.80
C ARG A 142 7.78 -7.82 -10.35
N GLY A 143 8.03 -6.90 -11.29
CA GLY A 143 7.92 -5.45 -11.07
C GLY A 143 6.48 -4.95 -11.08
N VAL A 144 6.35 -3.66 -10.74
CA VAL A 144 5.10 -2.87 -10.73
C VAL A 144 4.54 -2.70 -12.14
#